data_AF-A0A3S1EU53-F1
#
_entry.id   AF-A0A3S1EU53-F1
#
_cell.length_a   1.000
_cell.length_b   1.000
_cell.length_c   1.000
_cell.angle_alpha   90.00
_cell.angle_beta   90.00
_cell.angle_gamma   90.00
#
_symmetry.space_group_name_H-M   'P 1'
#
loop_
_entity.id
_entity.type
_entity.pdbx_description
1 polymer ?
#
loop_
_entity_poly.entity_id
_entity_poly.type
_entity_poly.pdbx_seq_one_letter_code
_entity_poly.pdbx_strand_id
1 'polypeptide(L)'
;MSLQSMTGFARSAAESDGTSIAWEVKSVNGKSAEVRLRLPQGFDRLETGVRQTVQKRFARGNFQATLTVGRAAARQTQPVVNEAFLKDLAGLAKRLQEQFGTEPATADGLLSLRGVLDVPEAVETEDERAALDA
;
A
#
# COMPACT_ATOMS: atom_id res chain seq x y z
N MET A 1 -38.31 -7.35 -23.22
CA MET A 1 -37.10 -7.31 -22.37
C MET A 1 -36.82 -5.85 -22.06
N SER A 2 -36.94 -5.41 -20.81
CA SER A 2 -36.68 -4.01 -20.44
C SER A 2 -35.19 -3.71 -20.57
N LEU A 3 -34.87 -2.56 -21.16
CA LEU A 3 -33.49 -2.08 -21.27
C LEU A 3 -32.98 -1.78 -19.85
N GLN A 4 -32.09 -2.64 -19.33
CA GLN A 4 -31.45 -2.38 -18.05
C GLN A 4 -30.24 -1.47 -18.24
N SER A 5 -30.23 -0.33 -17.56
CA SER A 5 -29.08 0.58 -17.53
C SER A 5 -28.00 -0.02 -16.65
N MET A 6 -26.76 -0.04 -17.15
CA MET A 6 -25.57 -0.45 -16.40
C MET A 6 -24.86 0.73 -15.73
N THR A 7 -25.43 1.94 -15.79
CA THR A 7 -24.82 3.12 -15.17
C THR A 7 -25.16 3.16 -13.69
N GLY A 8 -24.14 3.08 -12.83
CA GLY A 8 -24.34 3.06 -11.40
C GLY A 8 -23.08 3.39 -10.63
N PHE A 9 -23.28 3.82 -9.38
CA PHE A 9 -22.23 4.08 -8.41
C PHE A 9 -22.56 3.34 -7.12
N ALA A 10 -21.56 2.70 -6.52
CA ALA A 10 -21.66 2.08 -5.21
C ALA A 10 -20.38 2.34 -4.42
N ARG A 11 -20.53 2.57 -3.11
CA ARG A 11 -19.42 2.58 -2.17
C ARG A 11 -19.78 1.72 -0.98
N SER A 12 -18.85 0.88 -0.55
CA SER A 12 -18.95 0.06 0.65
C SER A 12 -17.68 0.25 1.46
N ALA A 13 -17.81 0.36 2.77
CA ALA A 13 -16.68 0.50 3.68
C ALA A 13 -16.87 -0.40 4.89
N ALA A 14 -15.76 -0.90 5.41
CA ALA A 14 -15.67 -1.75 6.57
C ALA A 14 -14.44 -1.38 7.40
N GLU A 15 -14.45 -1.74 8.67
CA GLU A 15 -13.30 -1.66 9.57
C GLU A 15 -13.02 -3.04 10.12
N SER A 16 -11.75 -3.45 10.10
CA SER A 16 -11.29 -4.73 10.65
C SER A 16 -9.93 -4.53 11.30
N ASP A 17 -9.80 -4.86 12.58
CA ASP A 17 -8.55 -4.79 13.37
C ASP A 17 -7.78 -3.46 13.21
N GLY A 18 -8.50 -2.34 13.27
CA GLY A 18 -7.91 -1.00 13.10
C GLY A 18 -7.53 -0.66 11.66
N THR A 19 -7.87 -1.50 10.68
CA THR A 19 -7.72 -1.24 9.25
C THR A 19 -9.08 -0.85 8.67
N SER A 20 -9.16 0.36 8.14
CA SER A 20 -10.29 0.81 7.32
C SER A 20 -10.13 0.30 5.89
N ILE A 21 -11.19 -0.26 5.34
CA ILE A 21 -11.25 -0.80 3.98
C ILE A 21 -12.44 -0.15 3.29
N ALA A 22 -12.24 0.37 2.08
CA ALA A 22 -13.32 0.93 1.28
C ALA A 22 -13.21 0.51 -0.18
N TRP A 23 -14.32 0.01 -0.72
CA TRP A 23 -14.51 -0.21 -2.15
C TRP A 23 -15.41 0.86 -2.74
N GLU A 24 -14.98 1.43 -3.85
CA GLU A 24 -15.81 2.30 -4.69
C GLU A 24 -15.91 1.71 -6.09
N VAL A 25 -17.13 1.53 -6.59
CA VAL A 25 -17.40 0.96 -7.92
C VAL A 25 -18.27 1.89 -8.73
N LYS A 26 -17.79 2.25 -9.91
CA LYS A 26 -18.53 2.97 -10.95
C LYS A 26 -18.76 2.02 -12.11
N SER A 27 -19.94 2.07 -12.69
CA SER A 27 -20.30 1.29 -13.86
C SER A 27 -20.95 2.19 -14.89
N VAL A 28 -20.73 1.87 -16.17
CA VAL A 28 -21.36 2.51 -17.32
C VAL A 28 -21.71 1.46 -18.37
N ASN A 29 -22.61 1.82 -19.29
CA ASN A 29 -22.95 0.94 -20.41
C ASN A 29 -21.72 0.64 -21.28
N GLY A 30 -21.51 -0.64 -21.57
CA GLY A 30 -20.46 -1.14 -22.45
C GLY A 30 -20.98 -2.32 -23.28
N LYS A 31 -20.28 -2.65 -24.37
CA LYS A 31 -20.63 -3.80 -25.23
C LYS A 31 -20.21 -5.13 -24.62
N SER A 32 -19.04 -5.15 -23.98
CA SER A 32 -18.46 -6.29 -23.27
C SER A 32 -18.30 -5.96 -21.78
N ALA A 33 -18.12 -6.98 -20.93
CA ALA A 33 -17.82 -6.79 -19.52
C ALA A 33 -16.31 -6.51 -19.33
N GLU A 34 -15.98 -5.25 -19.11
CA GLU A 34 -14.61 -4.78 -18.88
C GLU A 34 -14.46 -4.27 -17.45
N VAL A 35 -13.38 -4.67 -16.79
CA VAL A 35 -13.10 -4.27 -15.40
C VAL A 35 -11.73 -3.61 -15.34
N ARG A 36 -11.71 -2.37 -14.83
CA ARG A 36 -10.51 -1.62 -14.47
C ARG A 36 -10.43 -1.50 -12.96
N LEU A 37 -9.34 -2.02 -12.39
CA LEU A 37 -9.10 -2.03 -10.96
C LEU A 37 -8.00 -1.03 -10.60
N ARG A 38 -8.19 -0.31 -9.49
CA ARG A 38 -7.12 0.42 -8.80
C ARG A 38 -6.98 -0.18 -7.40
N LEU A 39 -5.87 -0.86 -7.18
CA LEU A 39 -5.55 -1.53 -5.92
C LEU A 39 -4.37 -0.82 -5.26
N PRO A 40 -4.34 -0.71 -3.93
CA PRO A 40 -3.16 -0.22 -3.22
C PRO A 40 -2.05 -1.28 -3.26
N GLN A 41 -0.81 -0.84 -3.01
CA GLN A 41 0.35 -1.72 -3.01
C GLN A 41 0.14 -2.93 -2.08
N GLY A 42 0.50 -4.12 -2.57
CA GLY A 42 0.35 -5.38 -1.84
C GLY A 42 -0.98 -6.09 -2.08
N PHE A 43 -2.01 -5.41 -2.61
CA PHE A 43 -3.34 -5.99 -2.85
C PHE A 43 -3.56 -6.48 -4.29
N ASP A 44 -2.54 -6.47 -5.15
CA ASP A 44 -2.62 -6.93 -6.55
C ASP A 44 -3.14 -8.37 -6.68
N ARG A 45 -2.92 -9.19 -5.66
CA ARG A 45 -3.47 -10.56 -5.53
C ARG A 45 -4.99 -10.64 -5.66
N LEU A 46 -5.73 -9.59 -5.29
CA LEU A 46 -7.19 -9.55 -5.37
C LEU A 46 -7.71 -9.37 -6.81
N GLU A 47 -6.85 -8.95 -7.75
CA GLU A 47 -7.30 -8.54 -9.10
C GLU A 47 -8.07 -9.66 -9.82
N THR A 48 -7.52 -10.87 -9.78
CA THR A 48 -8.11 -12.03 -10.47
C THR A 48 -9.47 -12.39 -9.89
N GLY A 49 -9.60 -12.42 -8.56
CA GLY A 49 -10.85 -12.77 -7.87
C GLY A 49 -11.97 -11.76 -8.13
N VAL A 50 -11.64 -10.46 -8.08
CA VAL A 50 -12.61 -9.39 -8.35
C VAL A 50 -13.08 -9.45 -9.81
N ARG A 51 -12.15 -9.62 -10.77
CA ARG A 51 -12.48 -9.70 -12.19
C ARG A 51 -13.41 -10.88 -12.49
N GLN A 52 -13.12 -12.06 -11.96
CA GLN A 52 -13.97 -13.24 -12.12
C GLN A 52 -15.37 -13.02 -11.53
N THR A 53 -15.47 -12.37 -10.37
CA THR A 53 -16.75 -12.08 -9.72
C THR A 53 -17.64 -11.18 -10.57
N VAL A 54 -17.07 -10.11 -11.14
CA VAL A 54 -17.79 -9.20 -12.03
C VAL A 54 -18.22 -9.92 -13.32
N GLN A 55 -17.32 -10.69 -13.94
CA GLN A 55 -17.62 -11.40 -15.19
C GLN A 55 -18.65 -12.53 -15.02
N LYS A 56 -18.73 -13.16 -13.84
CA LYS A 56 -19.79 -14.14 -13.53
C LYS A 56 -21.17 -13.49 -13.45
N ARG A 57 -21.26 -12.22 -13.04
CA ARG A 57 -22.54 -11.52 -12.81
C ARG A 57 -22.99 -10.65 -13.98
N PHE A 58 -22.06 -10.15 -14.79
CA PHE A 58 -22.35 -9.19 -15.85
C PHE A 58 -21.74 -9.63 -17.18
N ALA A 59 -22.56 -9.71 -18.22
CA ALA A 59 -22.12 -10.00 -19.58
C ALA A 59 -21.63 -8.74 -20.34
N ARG A 60 -22.05 -7.55 -19.90
CA ARG A 60 -21.71 -6.27 -20.54
C ARG A 60 -21.57 -5.14 -19.50
N GLY A 61 -20.77 -4.12 -19.81
CA GLY A 61 -20.58 -2.95 -18.96
C GLY A 61 -19.11 -2.65 -18.73
N ASN A 62 -18.78 -1.38 -18.52
CA ASN A 62 -17.44 -0.99 -18.11
C ASN A 62 -17.47 -0.62 -16.62
N PHE A 63 -16.68 -1.33 -15.83
CA PHE A 63 -16.61 -1.23 -14.38
C PHE A 63 -15.26 -0.64 -13.97
N GLN A 64 -15.29 0.46 -13.22
CA GLN A 64 -14.13 1.01 -12.54
C GLN A 64 -14.29 0.75 -11.05
N ALA A 65 -13.41 -0.06 -10.47
CA ALA A 65 -13.43 -0.38 -9.06
C ALA A 65 -12.12 0.05 -8.39
N THR A 66 -12.21 0.77 -7.29
CA THR A 66 -11.07 1.26 -6.50
C THR A 66 -11.16 0.70 -5.10
N LEU A 67 -10.07 0.12 -4.63
CA LEU A 67 -9.87 -0.28 -3.24
C LEU A 67 -9.01 0.77 -2.54
N THR A 68 -9.45 1.21 -1.38
CA THR A 68 -8.69 2.06 -0.46
C THR A 68 -8.54 1.32 0.86
N VAL A 69 -7.31 1.19 1.35
CA VAL A 69 -7.00 0.57 2.64
C VAL A 69 -6.24 1.60 3.47
N GLY A 70 -6.80 1.98 4.62
CA GLY A 70 -6.18 2.86 5.60
C GLY A 70 -5.92 2.12 6.89
N ARG A 71 -4.65 1.85 7.22
CA ARG A 71 -4.29 1.24 8.51
C ARG A 71 -4.24 2.35 9.57
N ALA A 72 -5.03 2.24 10.63
CA ALA A 72 -4.83 3.09 11.81
C ALA A 72 -3.43 2.80 12.35
N ALA A 73 -2.74 3.85 12.77
CA ALA A 73 -1.33 3.85 13.18
C ALA A 73 -1.06 3.09 14.51
N ALA A 74 -1.67 1.93 14.72
CA ALA A 74 -1.54 1.10 15.92
C ALA A 74 -0.39 0.08 15.84
N ARG A 75 0.08 -0.27 14.63
CA ARG A 75 1.41 -0.89 14.46
C ARG A 75 2.38 0.21 14.09
N GLN A 76 2.81 0.96 15.10
CA GLN A 76 4.03 1.75 14.98
C GLN A 76 5.14 0.76 14.65
N THR A 77 5.46 0.63 13.36
CA THR A 77 6.67 -0.09 13.00
C THR A 77 7.81 0.68 13.65
N GLN A 78 8.47 0.05 14.61
CA GLN A 78 9.62 0.68 15.24
C GLN A 78 10.66 0.92 14.14
N PRO A 79 11.18 2.16 14.02
CA PRO A 79 12.26 2.42 13.08
C PRO A 79 13.44 1.50 13.39
N VAL A 80 13.92 0.82 12.37
CA VAL A 80 15.08 -0.05 12.43
C VAL A 80 16.27 0.72 11.90
N VAL A 81 17.34 0.75 12.68
CA VAL A 81 18.60 1.35 12.26
C VAL A 81 19.50 0.26 11.72
N ASN A 82 20.04 0.46 10.52
CA ASN A 82 21.12 -0.37 10.01
C ASN A 82 22.43 -0.01 10.72
N GLU A 83 22.67 -0.65 11.86
CA GLU A 83 23.83 -0.35 12.72
C GLU A 83 25.18 -0.52 12.01
N ALA A 84 25.30 -1.52 11.14
CA ALA A 84 26.53 -1.76 10.39
C ALA A 84 26.83 -0.59 9.45
N PHE A 85 25.83 -0.17 8.68
CA PHE A 85 25.98 0.95 7.76
C PHE A 85 26.18 2.29 8.48
N LEU A 86 25.46 2.51 9.59
CA LEU A 86 25.65 3.68 10.44
C LEU A 86 27.08 3.76 10.98
N LYS A 87 27.65 2.64 11.42
CA LYS A 87 29.02 2.58 11.93
C LYS A 87 30.05 2.94 10.85
N ASP A 88 29.87 2.44 9.64
CA ASP A 88 30.75 2.77 8.51
C ASP A 88 30.69 4.26 8.16
N LEU A 89 29.49 4.84 8.14
CA LEU A 89 29.26 6.26 7.89
C LEU A 89 29.84 7.15 9.00
N ALA A 90 29.65 6.78 10.26
CA ALA A 90 30.25 7.50 11.38
C ALA A 90 31.79 7.47 11.33
N GLY A 91 32.38 6.34 10.92
CA GLY A 91 33.82 6.22 10.70
C GLY A 91 34.33 7.08 9.54
N LEU A 92 33.57 7.20 8.45
CA LEU A 92 33.86 8.10 7.34
C LEU A 92 33.80 9.57 7.77
N ALA A 93 32.74 9.96 8.48
CA ALA A 93 32.57 11.33 8.98
C ALA A 93 33.72 11.74 9.91
N LYS A 94 34.14 10.85 10.81
CA LYS A 94 35.30 11.07 11.69
C LYS A 94 36.59 11.30 10.90
N ARG A 95 36.85 10.51 9.85
CA ARG A 95 38.02 10.71 8.99
C ARG A 95 38.00 12.05 8.26
N LEU A 96 36.84 12.49 7.78
CA LEU A 96 36.69 13.79 7.12
C LEU A 96 36.98 14.95 8.09
N GLN A 97 36.49 14.84 9.33
CA GLN A 97 36.80 15.77 10.40
C GLN A 97 38.31 15.85 10.67
N GLU A 98 38.98 14.71 10.81
CA GLU A 98 40.42 14.65 11.07
C GLU A 98 41.28 15.17 9.90
N GLN A 99 40.88 14.88 8.65
CA GLN A 99 41.67 15.24 7.46
C GLN A 99 41.45 16.67 6.98
N PHE A 100 40.22 17.18 7.07
CA PHE A 100 39.81 18.44 6.45
C PHE A 100 39.30 19.47 7.46
N GLY A 101 39.24 19.15 8.76
CA GLY A 101 38.76 20.06 9.80
C GLY A 101 37.26 20.36 9.70
N THR A 102 36.48 19.46 9.10
CA THR A 102 35.02 19.64 8.99
C THR A 102 34.34 19.58 10.35
N GLU A 103 33.14 20.14 10.45
CA GLU A 103 32.32 19.97 11.65
C GLU A 103 31.97 18.49 11.90
N PRO A 104 31.77 18.08 13.17
CA PRO A 104 31.34 16.72 13.49
C PRO A 104 29.98 16.41 12.88
N ALA A 105 29.79 15.17 12.42
CA ALA A 105 28.47 14.71 11.99
C ALA A 105 27.50 14.66 13.19
N THR A 106 26.28 15.15 12.97
CA THR A 106 25.21 15.10 13.97
C THR A 106 24.43 13.78 13.87
N ALA A 107 23.81 13.36 14.98
CA ALA A 107 22.98 12.15 15.00
C ALA A 107 21.84 12.23 13.97
N ASP A 108 21.16 13.37 13.90
CA ASP A 108 20.09 13.61 12.92
C ASP A 108 20.62 13.53 11.49
N GLY A 109 21.80 14.10 11.23
CA GLY A 109 22.46 14.03 9.93
C GLY A 109 22.73 12.59 9.49
N LEU A 110 23.28 11.77 10.38
CA LEU A 110 23.55 10.36 10.10
C LEU A 110 22.27 9.53 9.91
N LEU A 111 21.26 9.71 10.77
CA LEU A 111 19.99 9.00 10.68
C LEU A 111 19.18 9.38 9.43
N SER A 112 19.38 10.60 8.90
CA SER A 112 18.71 11.05 7.67
C SER A 112 19.28 10.42 6.38
N LEU A 113 20.43 9.75 6.46
CA LEU A 113 21.06 9.13 5.30
C LEU A 113 20.26 7.91 4.84
N ARG A 114 20.01 7.85 3.52
CA ARG A 114 19.26 6.75 2.90
C ARG A 114 19.92 5.41 3.24
N GLY A 115 19.16 4.49 3.81
CA GLY A 115 19.62 3.16 4.21
C GLY A 115 20.17 3.06 5.64
N VAL A 116 20.19 4.17 6.40
CA VAL A 116 20.49 4.15 7.84
C VAL A 116 19.24 3.92 8.66
N LEU A 117 18.21 4.73 8.46
CA LEU A 117 16.92 4.60 9.14
C LEU A 117 15.91 4.03 8.17
N ASP A 118 15.48 2.80 8.42
CA ASP A 118 14.37 2.19 7.73
C ASP A 118 13.17 2.14 8.67
N VAL A 119 12.00 2.51 8.16
CA VAL A 119 10.73 2.21 8.84
C VAL A 119 10.19 1.00 8.11
N PRO A 120 10.32 -0.22 8.68
CA PRO A 120 9.82 -1.40 8.01
C PRO A 120 8.34 -1.22 7.64
N GLU A 121 7.97 -1.58 6.41
CA GLU A 121 6.57 -1.82 6.13
C GLU A 121 6.15 -3.00 7.01
N ALA A 122 5.08 -2.83 7.81
CA ALA A 122 4.58 -3.90 8.65
C ALA A 122 4.30 -5.12 7.76
N VAL A 123 5.08 -6.20 7.95
CA VAL A 123 4.89 -7.44 7.21
C VAL A 123 3.63 -8.09 7.77
N GLU A 124 2.54 -8.00 7.01
CA GLU A 124 1.30 -8.71 7.32
C GLU A 124 1.56 -10.22 7.32
N THR A 125 1.11 -10.89 8.37
CA THR A 125 1.13 -12.37 8.42
C THR A 125 0.12 -12.93 7.41
N GLU A 126 0.29 -14.20 7.02
CA GLU A 126 -0.62 -14.86 6.06
C GLU A 126 -2.07 -14.92 6.58
N ASP A 127 -2.25 -15.11 7.89
CA ASP A 127 -3.56 -15.12 8.55
C ASP A 127 -4.24 -13.74 8.53
N GLU A 128 -3.49 -12.66 8.74
CA GLU A 128 -4.01 -11.28 8.65
C GLU A 128 -4.40 -10.92 7.22
N ARG A 129 -3.63 -11.39 6.24
CA ARG A 129 -3.96 -11.22 4.81
C ARG A 129 -5.25 -11.96 4.46
N ALA A 130 -5.40 -13.20 4.93
CA ALA A 130 -6.61 -13.98 4.69
C ALA A 130 -7.85 -13.33 5.32
N ALA A 131 -7.72 -12.76 6.53
CA ALA A 131 -8.82 -12.04 7.18
C ALA A 131 -9.21 -10.73 6.47
N LEU A 132 -8.25 -10.05 5.85
CA LEU A 132 -8.51 -8.82 5.06
C LEU A 132 -9.08 -9.12 3.67
N ASP A 133 -8.77 -10.28 3.10
CA ASP A 133 -9.21 -10.70 1.77
C ASP A 133 -10.58 -11.42 1.77
N ALA A 134 -11.06 -11.87 2.93
CA ALA A 134 -12.33 -12.58 3.12
C ALA A 134 -13.56 -11.65 3.03
#